data_AF-A0A3D2G0C9-F1
#
_entry.id   AF-A0A3D2G0C9-F1
#
_cell.length_a   1.000
_cell.length_b   1.000
_cell.length_c   1.000
_cell.angle_alpha   90.00
_cell.angle_beta   90.00
_cell.angle_gamma   90.00
#
_symmetry.space_group_name_H-M   'P 1'
#
loop_
_entity.id
_entity.type
_entity.pdbx_description
1 polymer ?
#
loop_
_entity_poly.entity_id
_entity_poly.type
_entity_poly.pdbx_seq_one_letter_code
_entity_poly.pdbx_strand_id
1 'polypeptide(L)'
;REGDEHYDVVSALMKSLRGSDPDAALHYLARLLEAGDLPGACRRILCSASEDIGMAYPQAVSIVKACVDNALQLGLPEAQLPLAQACILLATAPKSNSVVAAIDAARADVRAGKSGNIPREMQNVHADG
;
A
#
# COMPACT_ATOMS: atom_id res chain seq x y z
N ARG A 1 5.87 24.62 3.99
CA ARG A 1 7.33 24.38 3.82
C ARG A 1 7.73 23.03 4.40
N GLU A 2 7.89 22.84 5.72
CA GLU A 2 8.21 21.50 6.28
C GLU A 2 7.15 20.44 5.94
N GLY A 3 5.86 20.80 6.00
CA GLY A 3 4.77 19.91 5.60
C GLY A 3 4.83 19.50 4.12
N ASP A 4 5.16 20.42 3.22
CA ASP A 4 5.21 20.14 1.77
C ASP A 4 6.36 19.19 1.43
N GLU A 5 7.54 19.43 1.99
CA GLU A 5 8.70 18.55 1.81
C GLU A 5 8.43 17.14 2.33
N HIS A 6 7.71 17.02 3.44
CA HIS A 6 7.32 15.72 3.98
C HIS A 6 6.41 14.95 3.01
N TYR A 7 5.39 15.61 2.45
CA TYR A 7 4.51 15.02 1.43
C TYR A 7 5.26 14.63 0.17
N ASP A 8 6.23 15.44 -0.26
CA ASP A 8 7.05 15.17 -1.43
C ASP A 8 7.92 13.93 -1.25
N VAL A 9 8.55 13.75 -0.09
CA VAL A 9 9.36 12.56 0.22
C VAL A 9 8.49 11.30 0.26
N VAL A 10 7.34 11.37 0.92
CA VAL A 10 6.36 10.27 0.94
C VAL A 10 5.93 9.88 -0.49
N SER A 11 5.66 10.88 -1.34
CA SER A 11 5.27 10.66 -2.72
C SER A 11 6.41 10.06 -3.54
N ALA A 12 7.65 10.50 -3.30
CA ALA A 12 8.83 10.01 -3.98
C ALA A 12 9.13 8.54 -3.63
N LEU A 13 8.92 8.13 -2.37
CA LEU A 13 8.99 6.72 -1.97
C LEU A 13 8.03 5.86 -2.80
N MET A 14 6.73 6.20 -2.84
CA MET A 14 5.74 5.44 -3.62
C MET A 14 6.09 5.37 -5.11
N LYS A 15 6.50 6.50 -5.70
CA LYS A 15 6.88 6.53 -7.12
C LYS A 15 8.10 5.65 -7.41
N SER A 16 9.05 5.57 -6.49
CA SER A 16 10.24 4.72 -6.64
C SER A 16 9.87 3.23 -6.55
N LEU A 17 8.99 2.86 -5.59
CA LEU A 17 8.47 1.49 -5.49
C LEU A 17 7.73 1.07 -6.78
N ARG A 18 6.85 1.93 -7.30
CA ARG A 18 6.13 1.72 -8.56
C ARG A 18 7.06 1.65 -9.76
N GLY A 19 8.05 2.55 -9.81
CA GLY A 19 9.04 2.67 -10.87
C GLY A 19 10.05 1.52 -10.92
N SER A 20 10.00 0.60 -9.96
CA SER A 20 10.94 -0.52 -9.82
C SER A 20 12.38 -0.06 -9.58
N ASP A 21 12.55 1.02 -8.82
CA ASP A 21 13.85 1.57 -8.43
C ASP A 21 14.10 1.31 -6.93
N PRO A 22 14.78 0.20 -6.57
CA PRO A 22 15.03 -0.14 -5.17
C PRO A 22 15.99 0.84 -4.48
N ASP A 23 16.96 1.40 -5.21
CA ASP A 23 17.94 2.33 -4.65
C ASP A 23 17.28 3.66 -4.28
N ALA A 24 16.46 4.21 -5.18
CA ALA A 24 15.68 5.41 -4.89
C ALA A 24 14.65 5.16 -3.77
N ALA A 25 14.00 3.99 -3.75
CA ALA A 25 13.06 3.64 -2.70
C ALA A 25 13.72 3.60 -1.31
N LEU A 26 14.91 3.00 -1.20
CA LEU A 26 15.68 2.99 0.05
C LEU A 26 16.15 4.39 0.43
N HIS A 27 16.56 5.21 -0.53
CA HIS A 27 16.94 6.60 -0.27
C HIS A 27 15.79 7.42 0.32
N TYR A 28 14.59 7.35 -0.27
CA TYR A 28 13.43 8.07 0.26
C TYR A 28 12.89 7.46 1.56
N LEU A 29 12.98 6.14 1.75
CA LEU A 29 12.71 5.52 3.05
C LEU A 29 13.64 6.09 4.12
N ALA A 30 14.96 6.11 3.89
CA ALA A 30 15.91 6.64 4.85
C ALA A 30 15.59 8.09 5.23
N ARG A 31 15.24 8.95 4.26
CA ARG A 31 14.81 10.33 4.52
C ARG A 31 13.58 10.43 5.43
N LEU A 32 12.60 9.53 5.30
CA LEU A 32 11.44 9.50 6.20
C LEU A 32 11.82 9.05 7.61
N LEU A 33 12.72 8.07 7.73
CA LEU A 33 13.17 7.57 9.03
C LEU A 33 14.03 8.60 9.77
N GLU A 34 14.91 9.34 9.08
CA GLU A 34 15.66 10.46 9.64
C GLU A 34 14.74 11.61 10.10
N ALA A 35 13.62 11.82 9.41
CA ALA A 35 12.60 12.77 9.82
C ALA A 35 11.70 12.25 10.96
N GLY A 36 11.90 11.01 11.44
CA GLY A 36 11.11 10.39 12.50
C GLY A 36 9.71 9.93 12.07
N ASP A 37 9.38 9.94 10.77
CA ASP A 37 8.07 9.52 10.26
C ASP A 37 8.01 8.03 9.94
N LEU A 38 8.18 7.22 10.98
CA LEU A 38 7.93 5.78 10.90
C LEU A 38 6.47 5.47 10.46
N PRO A 39 5.42 6.13 11.01
CA PRO A 39 4.04 5.82 10.64
C PRO A 39 3.71 6.08 9.17
N GLY A 40 4.21 7.18 8.58
CA GLY A 40 3.97 7.46 7.16
C GLY A 40 4.71 6.49 6.24
N ALA A 41 5.94 6.11 6.56
CA ALA A 41 6.65 5.05 5.83
C ALA A 41 5.85 3.72 5.86
N CYS A 42 5.45 3.26 7.04
CA CYS A 42 4.66 2.04 7.21
C CYS A 42 3.35 2.05 6.41
N ARG A 43 2.56 3.14 6.51
CA ARG A 43 1.29 3.28 5.77
C ARG A 43 1.48 3.19 4.26
N ARG A 44 2.56 3.78 3.74
CA ARG A 44 2.82 3.86 2.30
C ARG A 44 3.33 2.54 1.73
N ILE A 45 4.22 1.89 2.46
CA ILE A 45 4.70 0.55 2.14
C ILE A 45 3.53 -0.46 2.11
N LEU A 46 2.63 -0.41 3.12
CA LEU A 46 1.41 -1.24 3.12
C LEU A 46 0.50 -0.96 1.92
N CYS A 47 0.31 0.32 1.56
CA CYS A 47 -0.52 0.71 0.41
C CYS A 47 0.06 0.15 -0.90
N SER A 48 1.36 0.35 -1.14
CA SER A 48 2.04 -0.10 -2.37
C SER A 48 1.98 -1.61 -2.60
N ALA A 49 1.89 -2.43 -1.54
CA ALA A 49 1.69 -3.87 -1.67
C ALA A 49 0.39 -4.23 -2.42
N SER A 50 -0.69 -3.47 -2.22
CA SER A 50 -1.96 -3.68 -2.91
C SER A 50 -2.11 -2.82 -4.16
N GLU A 51 -1.57 -1.59 -4.13
CA GLU A 51 -1.72 -0.58 -5.19
C GLU A 51 -0.83 -0.87 -6.41
N ASP A 52 0.45 -1.17 -6.16
CA ASP A 52 1.47 -1.24 -7.21
C ASP A 52 1.83 -2.70 -7.58
N ILE A 53 1.73 -3.63 -6.62
CA ILE A 53 2.00 -5.06 -6.84
C ILE A 53 0.71 -5.83 -7.08
N GLY A 54 -0.25 -5.70 -6.16
CA GLY A 54 -1.59 -6.25 -6.30
C GLY A 54 -1.59 -7.73 -6.69
N MET A 55 -2.30 -8.06 -7.77
CA MET A 55 -2.45 -9.45 -8.21
C MET A 55 -1.25 -10.02 -8.97
N ALA A 56 -0.22 -9.22 -9.29
CA ALA A 56 0.98 -9.75 -9.92
C ALA A 56 1.80 -10.62 -8.94
N TYR A 57 1.75 -10.30 -7.65
CA TYR A 57 2.30 -11.15 -6.60
C TYR A 57 1.45 -11.06 -5.32
N PRO A 58 0.36 -11.86 -5.21
CA PRO A 58 -0.60 -11.73 -4.10
C PRO A 58 -0.01 -11.93 -2.70
N GLN A 59 1.06 -12.71 -2.55
CA GLN A 59 1.71 -12.91 -1.24
C GLN A 59 2.52 -11.67 -0.78
N ALA A 60 2.74 -10.67 -1.63
CA ALA A 60 3.43 -9.44 -1.23
C ALA A 60 2.72 -8.76 -0.05
N VAL A 61 1.38 -8.78 0.00
CA VAL A 61 0.59 -8.16 1.07
C VAL A 61 0.92 -8.78 2.43
N SER A 62 0.98 -10.11 2.54
CA SER A 62 1.26 -10.78 3.82
C SER A 62 2.72 -10.59 4.25
N ILE A 63 3.66 -10.66 3.32
CA ILE A 63 5.09 -10.44 3.60
C ILE A 63 5.33 -9.01 4.07
N VAL A 64 4.80 -8.02 3.35
CA VAL A 64 4.93 -6.61 3.70
C VAL A 64 4.26 -6.30 5.03
N LYS A 65 3.09 -6.89 5.31
CA LYS A 65 2.43 -6.77 6.61
C LYS A 65 3.31 -7.27 7.74
N ALA A 66 3.94 -8.44 7.59
CA ALA A 66 4.86 -8.99 8.59
C ALA A 66 6.09 -8.08 8.80
N CYS A 67 6.67 -7.54 7.73
CA CYS A 67 7.75 -6.56 7.83
C CYS A 67 7.31 -5.31 8.61
N VAL A 68 6.15 -4.74 8.29
CA VAL A 68 5.64 -3.55 8.97
C VAL A 68 5.30 -3.83 10.44
N ASP A 69 4.75 -5.00 10.75
CA ASP A 69 4.49 -5.41 12.14
C ASP A 69 5.79 -5.56 12.94
N ASN A 70 6.83 -6.13 12.33
CA ASN A 70 8.16 -6.20 12.96
C ASN A 70 8.72 -4.79 13.17
N ALA A 71 8.60 -3.90 12.18
CA ALA A 71 9.08 -2.53 12.28
C ALA A 71 8.41 -1.77 13.44
N LEU A 72 7.09 -1.90 13.59
CA LEU A 72 6.33 -1.26 14.65
C LEU A 72 6.64 -1.82 16.04
N GLN A 73 6.93 -3.13 16.14
CA GLN A 73 7.33 -3.77 17.39
C GLN A 73 8.75 -3.38 17.82
N LEU A 74 9.66 -3.25 16.86
CA LEU A 74 11.06 -2.91 17.12
C LEU A 74 11.25 -1.42 17.45
N GLY A 75 10.56 -0.53 16.75
CA GLY A 75 10.82 0.91 16.82
C GLY A 75 12.15 1.30 16.16
N LEU A 76 12.45 2.60 16.13
CA LEU A 76 13.72 3.09 15.57
C LEU A 76 14.87 2.97 16.59
N PRO A 77 16.09 2.62 16.14
CA PRO A 77 16.55 2.49 14.75
C PRO A 77 16.30 1.13 14.07
N GLU A 78 15.97 0.06 14.80
CA GLU A 78 15.90 -1.31 14.27
C GLU A 78 14.79 -1.53 13.22
N ALA A 79 13.72 -0.71 13.28
CA ALA A 79 12.61 -0.71 12.31
C ALA A 79 13.06 -0.50 10.85
N GLN A 80 14.24 0.09 10.63
CA GLN A 80 14.77 0.32 9.29
C GLN A 80 14.96 -0.97 8.50
N LEU A 81 15.38 -2.06 9.15
CA LEU A 81 15.72 -3.32 8.48
C LEU A 81 14.50 -4.01 7.86
N PRO A 82 13.41 -4.28 8.60
CA PRO A 82 12.23 -4.88 8.00
C PRO A 82 11.55 -3.95 6.97
N LEU A 83 11.61 -2.63 7.15
CA LEU A 83 11.08 -1.69 6.16
C LEU A 83 11.91 -1.66 4.87
N ALA A 84 13.25 -1.71 4.97
CA ALA A 84 14.13 -1.84 3.83
C ALA A 84 13.86 -3.14 3.06
N GLN A 85 13.67 -4.26 3.77
CA GLN A 85 13.29 -5.54 3.18
C GLN A 85 11.96 -5.44 2.40
N ALA A 86 10.95 -4.78 2.99
CA ALA A 86 9.67 -4.54 2.31
C ALA A 86 9.83 -3.65 1.06
N CYS A 87 10.61 -2.57 1.14
CA CYS A 87 10.87 -1.69 0.00
C CYS A 87 11.55 -2.42 -1.16
N ILE A 88 12.59 -3.22 -0.89
CA ILE A 88 13.30 -4.00 -1.92
C ILE A 88 12.34 -5.01 -2.56
N LEU A 89 11.54 -5.72 -1.76
CA LEU A 89 10.56 -6.66 -2.26
C LEU A 89 9.57 -5.97 -3.22
N LEU A 90 8.99 -4.86 -2.80
CA LEU A 90 8.02 -4.11 -3.61
C LEU A 90 8.65 -3.51 -4.87
N ALA A 91 9.85 -2.92 -4.76
CA ALA A 91 10.54 -2.35 -5.91
C ALA A 91 10.89 -3.42 -6.96
N THR A 92 11.25 -4.64 -6.54
CA THR A 92 11.66 -5.71 -7.45
C THR A 92 10.53 -6.66 -7.88
N ALA A 93 9.38 -6.64 -7.21
CA ALA A 93 8.23 -7.47 -7.54
C ALA A 93 7.56 -7.08 -8.87
N PRO A 94 6.90 -8.02 -9.58
CA PRO A 94 6.11 -7.70 -10.76
C PRO A 94 4.97 -6.75 -10.39
N LYS A 95 4.66 -5.80 -11.27
CA LYS A 95 3.70 -4.72 -11.01
C LYS A 95 2.32 -5.06 -11.58
N SER A 96 1.26 -4.72 -10.84
CA SER A 96 -0.12 -4.74 -11.34
C SER A 96 -0.98 -3.75 -10.56
N ASN A 97 -1.65 -2.86 -11.30
CA ASN A 97 -2.66 -1.95 -10.76
C ASN A 97 -4.09 -2.52 -10.86
N SER A 98 -4.25 -3.82 -11.16
CA SER A 98 -5.56 -4.42 -11.44
C SER A 98 -6.52 -4.33 -10.25
N VAL A 99 -6.00 -4.41 -9.02
CA VAL A 99 -6.79 -4.24 -7.78
C VAL A 99 -7.41 -2.86 -7.73
N VAL A 100 -6.61 -1.82 -7.96
CA VAL A 100 -7.01 -0.41 -7.94
C VAL A 100 -8.02 -0.13 -9.06
N ALA A 101 -7.68 -0.54 -10.29
CA ALA A 101 -8.55 -0.36 -11.44
C ALA A 101 -9.92 -1.01 -11.25
N ALA A 102 -9.96 -2.22 -10.69
CA ALA A 102 -11.20 -2.95 -10.46
C ALA A 102 -12.08 -2.28 -9.39
N ILE A 103 -11.51 -1.91 -8.23
CA ILE A 103 -12.31 -1.27 -7.17
C ILE A 103 -12.77 0.13 -7.57
N ASP A 104 -11.95 0.88 -8.32
CA ASP A 104 -12.31 2.21 -8.78
C ASP A 104 -13.44 2.18 -9.81
N ALA A 105 -13.41 1.23 -10.75
CA ALA A 105 -14.49 1.00 -11.70
C ALA A 105 -15.80 0.63 -10.98
N ALA A 106 -15.77 -0.33 -10.06
CA ALA A 106 -16.94 -0.72 -9.28
C ALA A 106 -17.51 0.47 -8.47
N ARG A 107 -16.65 1.25 -7.80
CA ARG A 107 -17.08 2.43 -7.05
C ARG A 107 -17.61 3.54 -7.97
N ALA A 108 -17.09 3.66 -9.20
CA ALA A 108 -17.59 4.63 -10.17
C ALA A 108 -19.03 4.29 -10.58
N ASP A 109 -19.34 3.02 -10.84
CA ASP A 109 -20.70 2.59 -11.16
C ASP A 109 -21.69 2.83 -10.02
N VAL A 110 -21.29 2.52 -8.77
CA VAL A 110 -22.11 2.84 -7.58
C VAL A 110 -22.38 4.34 -7.47
N ARG A 111 -21.36 5.19 -7.64
CA ARG A 111 -21.52 6.65 -7.60
C ARG A 111 -22.37 7.20 -8.75
N ALA A 112 -22.35 6.53 -9.91
CA ALA A 112 -23.18 6.86 -11.05
C ALA A 112 -24.64 6.37 -10.91
N GLY A 113 -25.01 5.77 -9.77
CA GLY A 113 -26.36 5.26 -9.53
C GLY A 113 -26.67 3.94 -10.24
N LYS A 114 -25.67 3.22 -10.74
CA LYS A 114 -25.85 1.93 -11.45
C LYS A 114 -25.90 0.71 -10.53
N SER A 115 -26.19 0.91 -9.25
CA SER A 115 -26.14 -0.18 -8.24
C SER A 115 -27.23 -1.24 -8.45
N GLY A 116 -28.38 -0.89 -9.02
CA GLY A 116 -29.54 -1.78 -9.13
C GLY A 116 -30.04 -2.29 -7.78
N ASN A 117 -30.99 -3.23 -7.81
CA ASN A 117 -31.39 -3.99 -6.63
C ASN A 117 -30.55 -5.27 -6.52
N ILE A 118 -30.28 -5.72 -5.29
CA ILE A 118 -29.66 -7.03 -5.06
C ILE A 118 -30.64 -8.11 -5.53
N PRO A 119 -30.23 -9.05 -6.42
CA PRO A 119 -31.08 -10.16 -6.87
C PRO A 119 -31.68 -10.94 -5.70
N ARG A 120 -32.93 -11.39 -5.80
CA ARG A 120 -33.66 -12.01 -4.67
C ARG A 120 -32.93 -13.22 -4.11
N GLU A 121 -32.31 -14.02 -4.97
CA GLU A 121 -31.51 -15.19 -4.62
C GLU A 121 -30.21 -14.87 -3.86
N MET A 122 -29.76 -13.60 -3.86
CA MET A 122 -28.59 -13.11 -3.12
C MET A 122 -28.97 -12.34 -1.84
N GLN A 123 -30.25 -12.12 -1.58
CA GLN A 123 -30.73 -11.41 -0.37
C GLN A 123 -30.66 -12.31 0.87
N ASN A 124 -30.51 -11.70 2.04
CA ASN A 124 -30.51 -12.45 3.31
C ASN A 124 -31.89 -13.04 3.61
N VAL A 125 -32.01 -14.36 3.52
CA VAL A 125 -33.25 -15.13 3.75
C VAL A 125 -33.69 -15.16 5.22
N HIS A 126 -32.79 -14.85 6.16
CA HIS A 126 -33.11 -14.80 7.59
C HIS A 126 -33.72 -13.47 8.05
N ALA A 127 -33.81 -12.47 7.16
CA ALA A 127 -34.46 -11.19 7.45
C ALA A 127 -35.95 -11.17 7.07
N ASP A 128 -36.47 -12.26 6.48
CA ASP A 128 -37.88 -12.41 6.09
C ASP A 128 -38.71 -13.10 7.21
N GLY A 129 -38.55 -12.65 8.47
CA GLY A 129 -39.31 -13.11 9.63
C GLY A 129 -40.19 -12.02 10.21
#